data_AF-X1IAJ1-F1
#
_entry.id   AF-X1IAJ1-F1
#
_cell.length_a   1.000
_cell.length_b   1.000
_cell.length_c   1.000
_cell.angle_alpha   90.00
_cell.angle_beta   90.00
_cell.angle_gamma   90.00
#
_symmetry.space_group_name_H-M   'P 1'
#
loop_
_entity.id
_entity.type
_entity.pdbx_description
1 polymer ?
#
loop_
_entity_poly.entity_id
_entity_poly.type
_entity_poly.pdbx_seq_one_letter_code
_entity_poly.pdbx_strand_id
1 'polypeptide(L)' 'RNVADLESIYTLNPLAARICELIDGKRKIKDIKNVILQEYEVNEEKAEKDLLEFLTQLEEIKAVAASNA' A
#
# COMPACT_ATOMS: atom_id res chain seq x y z
N ARG A 1 -14.29 -16.21 -3.45
CA ARG A 1 -13.70 -16.21 -2.09
C ARG A 1 -13.45 -14.75 -1.71
N ASN A 2 -13.55 -14.44 -0.42
CA ASN A 2 -14.19 -13.24 0.16
C ASN A 2 -13.52 -11.88 -0.12
N VAL A 3 -14.30 -10.89 -0.57
CA VAL A 3 -13.95 -9.46 -0.48
C VAL A 3 -13.97 -8.99 0.98
N ALA A 4 -14.74 -9.67 1.85
CA ALA A 4 -14.85 -9.40 3.28
C ALA A 4 -13.58 -9.72 4.10
N ASP A 5 -12.72 -10.63 3.62
CA ASP A 5 -11.43 -10.91 4.27
C ASP A 5 -10.43 -9.78 3.99
N LEU A 6 -10.51 -9.15 2.81
CA LEU A 6 -9.73 -7.96 2.50
C LEU A 6 -10.15 -6.78 3.36
N GLU A 7 -11.45 -6.52 3.54
CA GLU A 7 -11.92 -5.42 4.41
C GLU A 7 -11.46 -5.58 5.87
N SER A 8 -11.29 -6.81 6.37
CA SER A 8 -10.74 -7.07 7.71
C SER A 8 -9.22 -6.80 7.81
N ILE A 9 -8.48 -6.88 6.69
CA ILE A 9 -7.07 -6.48 6.62
C ILE A 9 -6.97 -4.95 6.48
N TYR A 10 -7.87 -4.34 5.67
CA TYR A 10 -7.94 -2.89 5.46
C TYR A 10 -8.30 -2.09 6.72
N THR A 11 -9.05 -2.69 7.67
CA THR A 11 -9.51 -2.00 8.89
C THR A 11 -8.51 -2.01 10.06
N LEU A 12 -7.41 -2.76 9.98
CA LEU A 12 -6.54 -2.99 11.15
C LEU A 12 -5.14 -2.36 11.08
N ASN A 13 -4.76 -1.73 9.97
CA ASN A 13 -3.50 -0.98 9.91
C ASN A 13 -3.70 0.41 9.29
N PRO A 14 -3.67 1.50 10.10
CA PRO A 14 -3.75 2.88 9.63
C PRO A 14 -2.73 3.21 8.54
N LEU A 15 -1.58 2.52 8.55
CA LEU A 15 -0.55 2.62 7.52
C LEU A 15 -1.05 2.16 6.15
N ALA A 16 -1.74 1.01 6.10
CA ALA A 16 -2.23 0.42 4.86
C ALA A 16 -3.34 1.28 4.25
N ALA A 17 -4.28 1.76 5.06
CA ALA A 17 -5.31 2.70 4.63
C ALA A 17 -4.70 3.98 4.04
N ARG A 18 -3.66 4.52 4.69
CA ARG A 18 -2.96 5.70 4.20
C ARG A 18 -2.22 5.45 2.89
N ILE A 19 -1.59 4.30 2.74
CA ILE A 19 -0.95 3.89 1.49
C ILE A 19 -1.99 3.83 0.35
N CYS A 20 -3.20 3.28 0.59
CA CYS A 20 -4.28 3.30 -0.41
C CYS A 20 -4.63 4.72 -0.86
N GLU A 21 -4.79 5.66 0.08
CA GLU A 21 -5.13 7.05 -0.24
C GLU A 21 -4.04 7.74 -1.07
N LEU A 22 -2.78 7.34 -0.88
CA LEU A 22 -1.63 7.90 -1.58
C LEU A 22 -1.40 7.24 -2.96
N ILE A 23 -1.96 6.05 -3.22
CA ILE A 23 -1.86 5.41 -4.54
C ILE A 23 -2.94 5.99 -5.46
N ASP A 24 -2.59 7.08 -6.15
CA ASP A 24 -3.42 7.77 -7.14
C ASP A 24 -3.12 7.37 -8.60
N GLY A 25 -2.25 6.37 -8.79
CA GLY A 25 -1.77 5.91 -10.10
C GLY A 25 -0.76 6.84 -10.78
N LYS A 26 -0.36 7.95 -10.14
CA LYS A 26 0.58 8.95 -10.68
C LYS A 26 1.80 9.16 -9.79
N ARG A 27 1.63 9.05 -8.48
CA ARG A 27 2.71 9.18 -7.49
C ARG A 27 3.69 8.04 -7.59
N LYS A 28 4.98 8.37 -7.48
CA LYS A 28 6.04 7.36 -7.42
C LYS A 28 6.02 6.70 -6.04
N ILE A 29 6.30 5.40 -6.02
CA ILE A 29 6.43 4.60 -4.79
C ILE A 29 7.39 5.24 -3.78
N LYS A 30 8.50 5.84 -4.25
CA LYS A 30 9.45 6.56 -3.39
C LYS A 30 8.83 7.76 -2.67
N ASP A 31 7.97 8.51 -3.34
CA ASP A 31 7.32 9.68 -2.76
C ASP A 31 6.28 9.26 -1.73
N ILE A 32 5.55 8.17 -1.99
CA ILE A 32 4.63 7.54 -1.05
C ILE A 32 5.40 7.08 0.20
N LYS A 33 6.52 6.37 0.03
CA LYS A 33 7.39 5.94 1.14
C LYS A 33 7.86 7.12 2.00
N ASN A 34 8.27 8.22 1.38
CA ASN A 34 8.72 9.41 2.12
C ASN A 34 7.60 10.03 2.96
N VAL A 35 6.37 10.10 2.44
CA VAL A 35 5.21 10.58 3.19
C VAL A 35 4.95 9.68 4.39
N ILE A 36 5.02 8.36 4.19
CA ILE A 36 4.83 7.38 5.27
C ILE A 36 5.89 7.53 6.37
N LEU A 37 7.17 7.71 6.01
CA LEU A 37 8.24 7.91 6.99
C LEU A 37 8.15 9.24 7.76
N GLN A 38 7.44 10.22 7.20
CA GLN A 38 7.17 11.49 7.88
C GLN A 38 5.95 11.42 8.79
N GLU A 39 4.90 10.72 8.35
CA GLU A 39 3.62 10.62 9.07
C GLU A 39 3.66 9.53 10.17
N TYR A 40 4.53 8.53 10.04
CA TYR A 40 4.63 7.39 10.95
C TYR A 40 6.07 7.19 11.43
N GLU A 41 6.24 6.93 12.73
CA GLU A 41 7.53 6.61 13.35
C GLU A 41 7.91 5.14 13.09
N VAL A 42 8.07 4.80 11.81
CA VAL A 42 8.44 3.46 11.34
C VAL A 42 9.80 3.49 10.68
N ASN A 43 10.50 2.37 10.71
CA ASN A 43 11.77 2.27 10.00
C ASN A 43 11.56 2.14 8.48
N GLU A 44 12.54 2.58 7.69
CA GLU A 44 12.46 2.59 6.23
C GLU A 44 12.22 1.20 5.64
N GLU A 45 12.91 0.19 6.15
CA GLU A 45 12.84 -1.18 5.68
C GLU A 45 11.44 -1.79 5.89
N LYS A 46 10.80 -1.48 7.01
CA LYS A 46 9.44 -1.89 7.36
C LYS A 46 8.41 -1.17 6.50
N ALA A 47 8.56 0.14 6.31
CA ALA A 47 7.69 0.91 5.44
C ALA A 47 7.74 0.40 3.98
N GLU A 48 8.94 0.07 3.50
CA GLU A 48 9.14 -0.46 2.16
C GLU A 48 8.56 -1.87 2.00
N LYS A 49 8.79 -2.74 2.99
CA LYS A 49 8.21 -4.08 3.02
C LYS A 49 6.68 -4.03 3.03
N ASP A 50 6.09 -3.21 3.89
CA ASP A 50 4.63 -3.10 4.01
C ASP A 50 4.01 -2.53 2.73
N LEU A 51 4.68 -1.56 2.08
CA LEU A 51 4.25 -1.01 0.79
C LEU A 51 4.31 -2.05 -0.33
N LEU A 52 5.37 -2.85 -0.40
CA LEU A 52 5.50 -3.92 -1.40
C LEU A 52 4.51 -5.06 -1.18
N GLU A 53 4.32 -5.51 0.07
CA GLU A 53 3.31 -6.51 0.41
C GLU A 53 1.91 -6.00 0.02
N PHE A 54 1.63 -4.72 0.27
CA PHE A 54 0.36 -4.12 -0.08
C PHE A 54 0.13 -4.04 -1.60
N LEU A 55 1.13 -3.62 -2.38
CA LEU A 55 1.04 -3.61 -3.85
C LEU A 55 0.85 -5.01 -4.42
N THR A 56 1.55 -6.00 -3.85
CA THR A 56 1.42 -7.41 -4.26
C THR A 56 -0.01 -7.92 -4.03
N GLN A 57 -0.59 -7.62 -2.86
CA GLN A 57 -1.99 -7.97 -2.57
C GLN A 57 -2.99 -7.27 -3.50
N LEU A 58 -2.72 -6.02 -3.89
CA LEU A 58 -3.55 -5.29 -4.86
C LEU A 58 -3.50 -5.87 -6.28
N GLU A 59 -2.34 -6.37 -6.71
CA GLU A 59 -2.19 -7.09 -7.97
C GLU A 59 -2.94 -8.44 -7.95
N GLU A 60 -2.85 -9.18 -6.85
CA GLU A 60 -3.53 -10.48 -6.69
C GLU A 60 -5.05 -10.37 -6.84
N ILE A 61 -5.64 -9.25 -6.40
CA ILE A 61 -7.09 -8.99 -6.52
C ILE A 61 -7.49 -8.31 -7.84
N LYS A 62 -6.55 -8.08 -8.77
CA LYS A 62 -6.72 -7.33 -10.03
C LYS A 62 -7.27 -5.90 -9.86
N ALA A 63 -7.04 -5.27 -8.70
CA ALA A 63 -7.47 -3.88 -8.46
C ALA A 63 -6.55 -2.88 -9.16
N VAL A 64 -5.31 -3.27 -9.48
CA VAL A 64 -4.32 -2.43 -10.17
C VAL A 64 -3.65 -3.25 -11.26
N ALA A 65 -3.50 -2.67 -12.46
CA ALA A 65 -2.70 -3.26 -13.52
C ALA A 65 -1.31 -2.62 -13.48
N ALA A 66 -0.27 -3.39 -13.14
CA ALA A 66 1.11 -2.98 -13.36
C ALA A 66 1.29 -2.76 -14.87
N SER A 67 1.28 -1.50 -15.31
CA SER A 67 1.56 -1.14 -16.69
C SER A 67 3.06 -1.25 -16.91
N ASN A 68 3.53 -2.45 -17.25
CA ASN A 68 4.83 -2.63 -17.90
C ASN A 68 4.78 -1.93 -19.26
N ALA A 69 5.51 -0.83 -19.38
CA ALA A 69 5.92 -0.22 -20.65
C ALA A 69 7.42 -0.40 -20.80
#